data_AF-A0A0C2DGU3-F1
#
_entry.id   AF-A0A0C2DGU3-F1
#
_cell.length_a   1.000
_cell.length_b   1.000
_cell.length_c   1.000
_cell.angle_alpha   90.00
_cell.angle_beta   90.00
_cell.angle_gamma   90.00
#
_symmetry.space_group_name_H-M   'P 1'
#
loop_
_entity.id
_entity.type
_entity.pdbx_description
1 polymer ?
#
loop_
_entity_poly.entity_id
_entity_poly.type
_entity_poly.pdbx_seq_one_letter_code
_entity_poly.pdbx_strand_id
1 'polypeptide(L)'
;MHQDGKSAVQIVKMLFLLRRSVQDMVRRFRELGSIEDRKSRGRPAVANVPKIVKIVRSRPDQNPKRSMRKMAKEVGIGRSSMRNIVTEELNLYPYRLQRAHALIDVIRKNKKKLYKQLRKRFIQSR
;
A
#
# COMPACT_ATOMS: atom_id res chain seq x y z
N MET A 1 0.04 28.30 -28.07
CA MET A 1 0.88 29.54 -28.21
C MET A 1 2.34 29.24 -28.53
N HIS A 2 3.09 28.53 -27.67
CA HIS A 2 4.50 28.20 -27.98
C HIS A 2 4.64 27.17 -29.12
N GLN A 3 3.78 26.14 -29.13
CA GLN A 3 3.71 25.17 -30.25
C GLN A 3 3.30 25.84 -31.56
N ASP A 4 2.40 26.80 -31.50
CA ASP A 4 1.99 27.64 -32.64
C ASP A 4 3.07 28.64 -33.10
N GLY A 5 4.31 28.53 -32.61
CA GLY A 5 5.45 29.34 -33.04
C GLY A 5 5.57 30.74 -32.41
N LYS A 6 4.71 31.12 -31.46
CA LYS A 6 4.81 32.44 -30.81
C LYS A 6 6.08 32.53 -29.94
N SER A 7 6.78 33.66 -30.03
CA SER A 7 7.93 33.92 -29.19
C SER A 7 7.53 34.15 -27.73
N ALA A 8 8.42 33.85 -26.78
CA ALA A 8 8.16 34.07 -25.36
C ALA A 8 7.81 35.53 -25.04
N VAL A 9 8.38 36.50 -25.77
CA VAL A 9 8.09 37.93 -25.60
C VAL A 9 6.66 38.27 -26.02
N GLN A 10 6.17 37.68 -27.12
CA GLN A 10 4.78 37.87 -27.55
C GLN A 10 3.80 37.27 -26.53
N ILE A 11 4.12 36.09 -25.99
CA ILE A 11 3.30 35.42 -24.97
C ILE A 11 3.21 36.28 -23.70
N VAL A 12 4.34 36.84 -23.23
CA VAL A 12 4.39 37.75 -22.09
C VAL A 12 3.45 38.94 -22.29
N LYS A 13 3.51 39.59 -23.46
CA LYS A 13 2.66 40.74 -23.78
C LYS A 13 1.18 40.38 -23.90
N MET A 14 0.85 39.23 -24.50
CA MET A 14 -0.54 38.80 -24.67
C MET A 14 -1.19 38.37 -23.35
N LEU A 15 -0.45 37.71 -22.47
CA LEU A 15 -0.98 37.12 -21.23
C LEU A 15 -0.70 37.96 -19.97
N PHE A 16 0.02 39.07 -20.10
CA PHE A 16 0.42 39.94 -18.99
C PHE A 16 1.12 39.19 -17.83
N LEU A 17 1.93 38.17 -18.17
CA LEU A 17 2.68 37.36 -17.21
C LEU A 17 4.13 37.80 -17.11
N LEU A 18 4.79 37.51 -15.98
CA LEU A 18 6.23 37.73 -15.86
C LEU A 18 6.99 36.87 -16.87
N ARG A 19 8.01 37.47 -17.52
CA ARG A 19 8.90 36.78 -18.48
C ARG A 19 9.51 35.51 -17.91
N ARG A 20 9.89 35.53 -16.63
CA ARG A 20 10.46 34.37 -15.92
C ARG A 20 9.48 33.19 -15.89
N SER A 21 8.21 33.44 -15.59
CA SER A 21 7.16 32.41 -15.56
C SER A 21 6.96 31.75 -16.92
N VAL A 22 6.94 32.55 -18.00
CA VAL A 22 6.81 32.03 -19.37
C VAL A 22 8.02 31.19 -19.76
N GLN A 23 9.23 31.63 -19.42
CA GLN A 23 10.46 30.86 -19.68
C GLN A 23 10.50 29.55 -18.88
N ASP A 24 10.13 29.59 -17.60
CA ASP A 24 10.08 28.40 -16.74
C ASP A 24 9.01 27.41 -17.22
N MET A 25 7.85 27.89 -17.68
CA MET A 25 6.81 27.04 -18.28
C MET A 25 7.28 26.41 -19.60
N VAL A 26 7.88 27.17 -20.51
CA VAL A 26 8.41 26.64 -21.78
C VAL A 26 9.52 25.62 -21.52
N ARG A 27 10.42 25.88 -20.56
CA ARG A 27 11.46 24.93 -20.16
C ARG A 27 10.84 23.64 -19.60
N ARG A 28 9.92 23.75 -18.64
CA ARG A 28 9.20 22.59 -18.08
C ARG A 28 8.48 21.79 -19.16
N PHE A 29 7.82 22.48 -20.09
CA PHE A 29 7.11 21.84 -21.19
C PHE A 29 8.04 21.08 -22.14
N ARG A 30 9.22 21.64 -22.46
CA ARG A 30 10.24 20.95 -23.25
C ARG A 30 10.83 19.72 -22.54
N GLU A 31 10.98 19.78 -21.23
CA GLU A 31 11.51 18.66 -20.42
C GLU A 31 10.50 17.53 -20.21
N LEU A 32 9.25 17.87 -19.86
CA LEU A 32 8.24 16.91 -19.43
C LEU A 32 7.27 16.52 -20.55
N GLY A 33 7.18 17.32 -21.61
CA GLY A 33 6.17 17.16 -22.67
C GLY A 33 4.73 17.42 -22.21
N SER A 34 4.54 17.80 -20.94
CA SER A 34 3.24 18.04 -20.31
C SER A 34 3.17 19.44 -19.71
N ILE A 35 1.96 19.97 -19.61
CA ILE A 35 1.65 21.25 -18.95
C ILE A 35 1.38 21.04 -17.45
N GLU A 36 1.19 19.80 -17.02
CA GLU A 36 0.97 19.47 -15.62
C GLU A 36 2.15 19.86 -14.73
N ASP A 37 1.84 20.17 -13.46
CA ASP A 37 2.87 20.49 -12.49
C ASP A 37 3.81 19.30 -12.25
N ARG A 38 5.09 19.62 -12.05
CA ARG A 38 6.08 18.60 -11.67
C ARG A 38 5.66 18.01 -10.33
N LYS A 39 5.55 16.67 -10.30
CA LYS A 39 5.30 15.95 -9.05
C LYS A 39 6.37 16.35 -8.02
N SER A 40 5.93 17.02 -6.96
CA SER A 40 6.81 17.36 -5.85
C SER A 40 7.28 16.09 -5.14
N ARG A 41 8.49 16.11 -4.57
CA ARG A 41 8.98 15.02 -3.71
C ARG A 41 8.08 14.79 -2.49
N GLY A 42 7.30 15.81 -2.10
CA GLY A 42 6.45 15.76 -0.92
C GLY A 42 7.26 15.72 0.38
N ARG A 43 6.55 15.59 1.51
CA ARG A 43 7.16 15.47 2.84
C ARG A 43 7.70 14.05 3.03
N PRO A 44 8.93 13.86 3.53
CA PRO A 44 9.46 12.53 3.81
C PRO A 44 8.63 11.85 4.91
N ALA A 45 8.31 10.58 4.70
CA ALA A 45 7.59 9.78 5.69
C ALA A 45 8.52 9.38 6.84
N VAL A 46 8.17 9.77 8.07
CA VAL A 46 8.99 9.50 9.27
C VAL A 46 8.66 8.15 9.90
N ALA A 47 7.39 7.73 9.87
CA ALA A 47 6.95 6.49 10.52
C ALA A 47 6.96 5.28 9.57
N ASN A 48 6.78 5.49 8.26
CA ASN A 48 6.74 4.42 7.24
C ASN A 48 8.14 4.12 6.68
N VAL A 49 9.17 4.21 7.52
CA VAL A 49 10.54 3.86 7.10
C VAL A 49 10.57 2.35 6.80
N PRO A 50 11.23 1.89 5.72
CA PRO A 50 11.24 0.48 5.33
C PRO A 50 11.64 -0.49 6.46
N LYS A 51 12.53 -0.04 7.37
CA LYS A 51 12.92 -0.79 8.57
C LYS A 51 11.73 -1.05 9.51
N ILE A 52 10.92 -0.03 9.77
CA ILE A 52 9.74 -0.12 10.65
C ILE A 52 8.69 -1.02 9.98
N VAL A 53 8.45 -0.86 8.67
CA VAL A 53 7.50 -1.70 7.93
C VAL A 53 7.88 -3.18 8.01
N LYS A 54 9.17 -3.51 7.86
CA LYS A 54 9.67 -4.89 8.03
C LYS A 54 9.42 -5.43 9.45
N ILE A 55 9.67 -4.62 10.47
CA ILE A 55 9.39 -5.00 11.87
C ILE A 55 7.90 -5.28 12.05
N VAL A 56 7.03 -4.36 11.63
CA VAL A 56 5.56 -4.48 11.76
C VAL A 56 5.05 -5.70 11.01
N ARG A 57 5.55 -5.97 9.80
CA ARG A 57 5.15 -7.12 8.99
C ARG A 57 5.30 -8.46 9.72
N SER A 58 6.38 -8.64 10.47
CA SER A 58 6.64 -9.90 11.19
C SER A 58 5.80 -10.11 12.46
N ARG A 59 5.10 -9.08 12.97
CA ARG A 59 4.43 -9.18 14.28
C ARG A 59 3.08 -9.91 14.22
N PRO A 60 2.23 -9.67 13.21
CA PRO A 60 1.03 -10.48 12.99
C PRO A 60 1.34 -11.97 12.81
N ASP A 61 2.44 -12.33 12.16
CA ASP A 61 2.84 -13.74 11.96
C ASP A 61 3.16 -14.43 13.31
N GLN A 62 3.76 -13.70 14.25
CA GLN A 62 4.07 -14.21 15.59
C GLN A 62 2.83 -14.30 16.47
N ASN A 63 1.99 -13.27 16.46
CA ASN A 63 0.76 -13.24 17.25
C ASN A 63 -0.33 -12.43 16.53
N PRO A 64 -1.18 -13.09 15.73
CA PRO A 64 -2.20 -12.40 14.93
C PRO A 64 -3.34 -11.81 15.78
N LYS A 65 -3.45 -12.21 17.05
CA LYS A 65 -4.45 -11.67 17.99
C LYS A 65 -3.96 -10.40 18.69
N ARG A 66 -2.72 -9.98 18.47
CA ARG A 66 -2.13 -8.83 19.16
C ARG A 66 -2.76 -7.53 18.67
N SER A 67 -3.11 -6.66 19.61
CA SER A 67 -3.67 -5.33 19.28
C SER A 67 -2.64 -4.44 18.61
N MET A 68 -3.03 -3.77 17.52
CA MET A 68 -2.23 -2.73 16.86
C MET A 68 -1.75 -1.64 17.83
N ARG A 69 -2.55 -1.29 18.84
CA ARG A 69 -2.17 -0.30 19.86
C ARG A 69 -0.97 -0.77 20.70
N LYS A 70 -0.95 -2.05 21.08
CA LYS A 70 0.17 -2.63 21.83
C LYS A 70 1.42 -2.69 20.95
N MET A 71 1.27 -3.15 19.70
CA MET A 71 2.37 -3.17 18.74
C MET A 71 2.96 -1.76 18.53
N ALA A 72 2.12 -0.73 18.44
CA ALA A 72 2.58 0.65 18.27
C ALA A 72 3.45 1.13 19.44
N LYS A 73 3.05 0.80 20.67
CA LYS A 73 3.83 1.12 21.88
C LYS A 73 5.19 0.41 21.88
N GLU A 74 5.24 -0.85 21.44
CA GLU A 74 6.47 -1.65 21.41
C GLU A 74 7.46 -1.19 20.34
N VAL A 75 6.95 -0.79 19.18
CA VAL A 75 7.77 -0.28 18.08
C VAL A 75 8.12 1.20 18.29
N GLY A 76 7.43 1.89 19.21
CA GLY A 76 7.66 3.31 19.49
C GLY A 76 7.05 4.25 18.44
N ILE A 77 5.98 3.84 17.76
CA ILE A 77 5.31 4.65 16.73
C ILE A 77 3.91 5.08 17.16
N GLY A 78 3.42 6.15 16.53
CA GLY A 78 2.05 6.61 16.70
C GLY A 78 1.02 5.56 16.26
N ARG A 79 -0.14 5.54 16.95
CA ARG A 79 -1.24 4.61 16.64
C ARG A 79 -1.74 4.73 15.20
N SER A 80 -1.88 5.97 14.71
CA SER A 80 -2.32 6.26 13.34
C SER A 80 -1.30 5.75 12.32
N SER A 81 -0.01 5.96 12.57
CA SER A 81 1.05 5.45 11.72
C SER A 81 1.06 3.93 11.68
N MET A 82 0.90 3.25 12.83
CA MET A 82 0.79 1.80 12.88
C MET A 82 -0.39 1.31 12.02
N ARG A 83 -1.55 1.96 12.11
CA ARG A 83 -2.71 1.63 11.30
C ARG A 83 -2.40 1.80 9.81
N ASN A 84 -1.85 2.94 9.40
CA ASN A 84 -1.51 3.21 8.01
C ASN A 84 -0.50 2.20 7.45
N ILE A 85 0.50 1.80 8.25
CA ILE A 85 1.44 0.74 7.83
C ILE A 85 0.70 -0.59 7.63
N VAL A 86 -0.18 -0.96 8.54
CA VAL A 86 -0.92 -2.23 8.43
C VAL A 86 -1.91 -2.23 7.26
N THR A 87 -2.66 -1.14 7.05
CA THR A 87 -3.72 -1.08 6.02
C THR A 87 -3.20 -0.63 4.66
N GLU A 88 -2.45 0.47 4.58
CA GLU A 88 -2.04 1.04 3.29
C GLU A 88 -0.79 0.35 2.73
N GLU A 89 0.21 0.09 3.57
CA GLU A 89 1.51 -0.44 3.11
C GLU A 89 1.51 -1.97 3.04
N LEU A 90 0.94 -2.64 4.06
CA LEU A 90 0.93 -4.10 4.15
C LEU A 90 -0.37 -4.73 3.64
N ASN A 91 -1.42 -3.93 3.42
CA ASN A 91 -2.74 -4.38 2.97
C ASN A 91 -3.32 -5.52 3.84
N LEU A 92 -3.13 -5.43 5.15
CA LEU A 92 -3.59 -6.41 6.13
C LEU A 92 -4.86 -5.91 6.82
N TYR A 93 -5.84 -6.82 6.94
CA TYR A 93 -7.11 -6.56 7.62
C TYR A 93 -7.36 -7.59 8.72
N PRO A 94 -7.99 -7.18 9.83
CA PRO A 94 -8.37 -8.11 10.88
C PRO A 94 -9.48 -9.03 10.37
N TYR A 95 -9.30 -10.33 10.50
CA TYR A 95 -10.35 -11.31 10.21
C TYR A 95 -11.33 -11.44 11.38
N ARG A 96 -12.61 -11.63 11.05
CA ARG A 96 -13.61 -12.01 12.05
C ARG A 96 -13.39 -13.48 12.44
N LEU A 97 -13.03 -13.71 13.71
CA LEU A 97 -12.85 -15.06 14.22
C LEU A 97 -14.19 -15.80 14.26
N GLN A 98 -14.23 -16.98 13.65
CA GLN A 98 -15.37 -17.90 13.73
C GLN A 98 -15.18 -18.90 14.86
N ARG A 99 -16.26 -19.21 15.58
CA ARG A 99 -16.26 -20.32 16.53
C ARG A 99 -16.37 -21.62 15.74
N ALA A 100 -15.45 -22.55 16.00
CA ALA A 100 -15.45 -23.88 15.42
C ALA A 100 -15.39 -24.93 16.53
N HIS A 101 -15.86 -26.14 16.23
CA HIS A 101 -15.75 -27.26 17.16
C HIS A 101 -14.27 -27.64 17.38
N ALA A 102 -13.91 -27.97 18.62
CA ALA A 102 -12.55 -28.34 18.96
C ALA A 102 -12.15 -29.65 18.25
N LEU A 103 -11.03 -29.62 17.53
CA LEU A 103 -10.49 -30.80 16.87
C LEU A 103 -9.57 -31.58 17.83
N ILE A 104 -10.19 -32.43 18.66
CA ILE A 104 -9.50 -33.41 19.49
C ILE A 104 -8.80 -34.44 18.58
N ASP A 105 -7.67 -35.00 19.01
CA ASP A 105 -6.86 -35.90 18.20
C ASP A 105 -7.62 -37.11 17.66
N VAL A 106 -8.55 -37.66 18.44
CA VAL A 106 -9.42 -38.77 18.00
C VAL A 106 -10.29 -38.33 16.81
N ILE A 107 -10.96 -37.18 16.93
CA ILE A 107 -11.80 -36.61 15.87
C ILE A 107 -10.96 -36.30 14.63
N ARG A 108 -9.75 -35.77 14.81
CA ARG A 108 -8.80 -35.47 13.73
C ARG A 108 -8.39 -36.73 12.97
N LYS A 109 -8.05 -37.81 13.67
CA LYS A 109 -7.68 -39.12 13.06
C LYS A 109 -8.86 -39.70 12.28
N ASN A 110 -10.05 -39.71 12.86
CA ASN A 110 -11.26 -40.25 12.22
C ASN A 110 -11.62 -39.46 10.95
N LYS A 111 -11.64 -38.12 11.03
CA LYS A 111 -11.85 -37.25 9.88
C LYS A 111 -10.84 -37.52 8.77
N LYS A 112 -9.54 -37.62 9.09
CA LYS A 112 -8.48 -37.89 8.11
C LYS A 112 -8.68 -39.24 7.39
N LYS A 113 -9.08 -40.29 8.12
CA LYS A 113 -9.39 -41.60 7.54
C LYS A 113 -10.58 -41.52 6.57
N LEU A 114 -11.66 -40.87 7.01
CA LEU A 114 -12.86 -40.68 6.20
C LEU A 114 -12.56 -39.92 4.91
N TYR A 115 -11.86 -38.78 4.98
CA TYR A 115 -11.52 -38.00 3.79
C TYR A 115 -10.67 -38.77 2.78
N LYS A 116 -9.72 -39.60 3.24
CA LYS A 116 -8.92 -40.47 2.35
C LYS A 116 -9.80 -41.50 1.63
N GLN A 117 -10.74 -42.13 2.33
CA GLN A 117 -11.65 -43.12 1.76
C GLN A 117 -12.59 -42.48 0.73
N LEU A 118 -13.21 -41.35 1.09
CA LEU A 118 -14.08 -40.59 0.20
C LEU A 118 -13.35 -40.16 -1.07
N ARG A 119 -12.13 -39.61 -0.93
CA ARG A 119 -11.32 -39.19 -2.09
C ARG A 119 -11.03 -40.34 -3.05
N LYS A 120 -10.68 -41.54 -2.54
CA LYS A 120 -10.46 -42.73 -3.39
C LYS A 120 -11.73 -43.12 -4.14
N ARG A 121 -12.87 -43.14 -3.43
CA ARG A 121 -14.18 -43.47 -4.03
C ARG A 121 -14.55 -42.51 -5.16
N PHE A 122 -14.40 -41.20 -4.95
CA PHE A 122 -14.70 -40.19 -5.97
C PHE A 122 -13.73 -40.19 -7.15
N ILE A 123 -12.49 -40.65 -6.97
CA ILE A 123 -11.53 -40.84 -8.07
C ILE A 123 -11.90 -42.09 -8.89
N GLN A 124 -12.37 -43.15 -8.25
CA GLN A 124 -12.74 -44.41 -8.94
C GLN A 124 -14.09 -44.35 -9.65
N SER A 125 -14.99 -43.46 -9.25
CA SER A 125 -16.31 -43.27 -9.86
C SER A 125 -16.32 -42.27 -11.02
N ARG A 126 -15.16 -41.81 -11.47
CA ARG A 126 -14.97 -40.85 -12.55
C ARG A 126 -14.15 -41.50 -13.66
#